data_AF-A0A087RVK8-F1
#
_entry.id   AF-A0A087RVK8-F1
#
_cell.length_a   1.000
_cell.length_b   1.000
_cell.length_c   1.000
_cell.angle_alpha   90.00
_cell.angle_beta   90.00
_cell.angle_gamma   90.00
#
_symmetry.space_group_name_H-M   'P 1'
#
loop_
_entity.id
_entity.type
_entity.pdbx_description
1 polymer ?
#
loop_
_entity_poly.entity_id
_entity_poly.type
_entity_poly.pdbx_seq_one_letter_code
_entity_poly.pdbx_strand_id
1 'polypeptide(L)' 'MTVVKEVHEYDPNAKIILITASDDQKTIQQCIEHGAVSHISKPFDFNSVLKSISESLEK' A
#
# COMPACT_ATOMS: atom_id res chain seq x y z
N MET A 1 -7.04 2.84 10.50
CA MET A 1 -7.35 2.36 9.14
C MET A 1 -8.11 3.38 8.29
N THR A 2 -8.26 4.63 8.71
CA THR A 2 -9.06 5.63 7.99
C THR A 2 -8.32 6.23 6.78
N VAL A 3 -6.99 6.39 6.87
CA VAL A 3 -6.20 7.13 5.87
C VAL A 3 -6.29 6.57 4.46
N VAL A 4 -6.21 5.24 4.27
CA VAL A 4 -6.27 4.65 2.91
C VAL A 4 -7.62 4.96 2.27
N LYS A 5 -8.70 4.77 3.04
CA LYS A 5 -10.06 5.07 2.60
C LYS A 5 -10.22 6.56 2.29
N GLU A 6 -9.78 7.44 3.18
CA GLU A 6 -9.90 8.90 3.01
C GLU A 6 -9.12 9.40 1.79
N VAL A 7 -7.90 8.89 1.57
CA VAL A 7 -7.09 9.25 0.39
C VAL A 7 -7.75 8.72 -0.89
N HIS A 8 -8.27 7.49 -0.88
CA HIS A 8 -8.94 6.91 -2.04
C HIS A 8 -10.28 7.61 -2.36
N GLU A 9 -11.04 8.03 -1.34
CA GLU A 9 -12.25 8.85 -1.53
C GLU A 9 -11.93 10.25 -2.07
N TYR A 10 -10.79 10.83 -1.67
CA TYR A 10 -10.33 12.14 -2.15
C TYR A 10 -9.78 12.09 -3.58
N ASP A 11 -8.95 11.09 -3.89
CA ASP A 11 -8.40 10.83 -5.22
C ASP A 11 -8.45 9.33 -5.53
N PRO A 12 -9.45 8.88 -6.30
CA PRO A 12 -9.58 7.48 -6.70
C PRO A 12 -8.40 6.95 -7.54
N ASN A 13 -7.58 7.84 -8.12
CA ASN A 13 -6.41 7.46 -8.93
C ASN A 13 -5.11 7.40 -8.12
N ALA A 14 -5.14 7.79 -6.84
CA ALA A 14 -3.97 7.77 -5.99
C ALA A 14 -3.43 6.34 -5.82
N LYS A 15 -2.14 6.14 -6.11
CA LYS A 15 -1.45 4.86 -5.93
C LYS A 15 -0.90 4.76 -4.51
N ILE A 16 -1.53 3.94 -3.67
CA ILE A 16 -1.20 3.83 -2.24
C ILE A 16 -0.44 2.53 -1.97
N ILE A 17 0.81 2.63 -1.49
CA ILE A 17 1.63 1.49 -1.06
C ILE A 17 1.74 1.52 0.46
N LEU A 18 1.29 0.45 1.13
CA LEU A 18 1.42 0.32 2.58
C LEU A 18 2.84 -0.03 2.98
N ILE A 19 3.32 0.53 4.09
CA ILE A 19 4.56 0.09 4.75
C ILE A 19 4.24 -0.26 6.20
N THR A 20 4.34 -1.53 6.59
CA THR A 20 3.92 -2.03 7.91
C THR A 20 4.98 -2.90 8.57
N ALA A 21 5.14 -2.82 9.89
CA ALA A 21 5.93 -3.79 10.66
C ALA A 21 5.08 -4.98 11.14
N SER A 22 3.76 -4.82 11.14
CA SER A 22 2.82 -5.87 11.53
C SER A 22 2.52 -6.74 10.31
N ASP A 23 2.63 -8.05 10.51
CA ASP A 23 2.19 -9.11 9.62
C ASP A 23 0.70 -9.43 9.77
N ASP A 24 -0.06 -8.57 10.46
CA ASP A 24 -1.51 -8.70 10.61
C ASP A 24 -2.19 -8.63 9.23
N GLN A 25 -2.40 -9.82 8.70
CA GLN A 25 -3.01 -10.05 7.40
C GLN A 25 -4.39 -9.41 7.30
N LYS A 26 -5.14 -9.30 8.40
CA LYS A 26 -6.47 -8.67 8.38
C LYS A 26 -6.36 -7.19 8.06
N THR A 27 -5.47 -6.49 8.74
CA THR A 27 -5.25 -5.05 8.52
C THR A 27 -4.74 -4.79 7.10
N ILE A 28 -3.79 -5.60 6.62
CA ILE A 28 -3.26 -5.47 5.25
C ILE A 28 -4.38 -5.70 4.23
N GLN A 29 -5.13 -6.79 4.38
CA GLN A 29 -6.22 -7.13 3.47
C GLN A 29 -7.27 -6.03 3.40
N GLN A 30 -7.66 -5.49 4.57
CA GLN A 30 -8.61 -4.39 4.60
C GLN A 30 -8.05 -3.14 3.90
N CYS A 31 -6.76 -2.80 4.04
CA CYS A 31 -6.19 -1.69 3.29
C CYS A 31 -6.21 -1.92 1.77
N ILE A 32 -5.94 -3.14 1.31
CA ILE A 32 -6.05 -3.49 -0.11
C ILE A 32 -7.51 -3.32 -0.60
N GLU A 33 -8.48 -3.78 0.18
CA GLU A 33 -9.92 -3.61 -0.12
C GLU A 33 -10.36 -2.14 -0.22
N HIS A 34 -9.68 -1.23 0.47
CA HIS A 34 -9.97 0.19 0.48
C HIS A 34 -9.15 1.02 -0.53
N GLY A 35 -8.43 0.37 -1.45
CA GLY A 35 -7.74 1.06 -2.55
C GLY A 35 -6.22 1.09 -2.46
N ALA A 36 -5.60 0.40 -1.50
CA ALA A 36 -4.15 0.20 -1.54
C ALA A 36 -3.76 -0.77 -2.65
N VAL A 37 -2.73 -0.42 -3.41
CA VAL A 37 -2.27 -1.21 -4.57
C VAL A 37 -1.23 -2.26 -4.19
N SER A 38 -0.52 -2.06 -3.07
CA SER A 38 0.52 -2.98 -2.59
C SER A 38 0.84 -2.73 -1.12
N HIS A 39 1.63 -3.64 -0.52
CA HIS A 39 2.18 -3.51 0.82
C HIS A 39 3.65 -3.96 0.88
N ILE A 40 4.40 -3.39 1.81
CA ILE A 40 5.82 -3.68 2.08
C ILE A 40 5.98 -3.89 3.59
N SER A 41 6.52 -5.05 3.96
CA SER A 41 6.80 -5.38 5.37
C SER A 41 8.13 -4.80 5.82
N LYS A 42 8.19 -4.30 7.06
CA LYS A 42 9.43 -3.90 7.73
C LYS A 42 10.07 -5.12 8.43
N PRO A 43 11.41 -5.20 8.50
CA PRO A 43 12.36 -4.31 7.82
C PRO A 43 12.34 -4.56 6.30
N PHE A 44 12.51 -3.50 5.53
CA PHE A 44 12.56 -3.57 4.05
C PHE A 44 13.91 -3.12 3.52
N ASP A 45 14.26 -3.61 2.33
CA ASP A 45 15.37 -3.10 1.55
C ASP A 45 14.89 -2.09 0.49
N PHE A 46 15.77 -1.19 0.08
CA PHE A 46 15.44 -0.14 -0.89
C PHE A 46 15.11 -0.67 -2.29
N ASN A 47 15.67 -1.81 -2.70
CA ASN A 47 15.37 -2.37 -4.01
C ASN A 47 13.94 -2.90 -4.05
N SER A 48 13.47 -3.53 -2.99
CA SER A 48 12.06 -3.95 -2.86
C SER A 48 11.11 -2.77 -2.92
N VAL A 49 11.43 -1.65 -2.26
CA VAL A 49 10.63 -0.42 -2.34
C VAL A 49 10.59 0.15 -3.75
N LEU A 50 11.76 0.30 -4.39
CA LEU A 50 11.83 0.82 -5.76
C LEU A 50 11.06 -0.05 -6.74
N LYS A 51 11.17 -1.38 -6.60
CA LYS A 51 10.43 -2.33 -7.42
C LYS A 51 8.91 -2.15 -7.26
N SER A 52 8.41 -2.08 -6.03
CA SER A 52 6.97 -1.86 -5.79
C SER A 52 6.46 -0.53 -6.33
N ILE A 53 7.27 0.53 -6.28
CA ILE A 53 6.91 1.82 -6.90
C ILE A 53 6.83 1.68 -8.42
N SER A 54 7.85 1.10 -9.06
CA SER A 54 7.87 0.90 -10.52
C SER A 54 6.66 0.08 -10.98
N GLU A 55 6.42 -1.07 -10.36
CA GLU A 55 5.27 -1.93 -10.69
C GLU A 55 3.92 -1.22 -10.48
N SER A 56 3.84 -0.36 -9.45
CA SER A 56 2.63 0.43 -9.22
C SER A 56 2.42 1.46 -10.33
N LEU A 57 3.48 2.07 -10.86
CA LEU A 57 3.41 3.09 -11.91
C LEU A 57 3.04 2.52 -13.29
N GLU A 58 3.45 1.29 -13.59
CA GLU A 58 3.20 0.60 -14.87
C GLU A 58 1.74 0.09 -15.04
N LYS A 59 1.02 -0.11 -13.93
CA LYS A 59 -0.41 -0.42 -13.91
C LYS A 59 -1.28 0.83 -14.01
#